data_AF-A0A7C4M2J6-F1
#
_entry.id   AF-A0A7C4M2J6-F1
#
_cell.length_a   1.000
_cell.length_b   1.000
_cell.length_c   1.000
_cell.angle_alpha   90.00
_cell.angle_beta   90.00
_cell.angle_gamma   90.00
#
_symmetry.space_group_name_H-M   'P 1'
#
loop_
_entity.id
_entity.type
_entity.pdbx_description
1 polymer ?
#
loop_
_entity_poly.entity_id
_entity_poly.type
_entity_poly.pdbx_seq_one_letter_code
_entity_poly.pdbx_strand_id
1 'polypeptide(L)'
;RTQRVLITILDGIRRGELPEALKIAIGGSSSQNYTLAYKALMADELLCSKYFSTTTCVSRPLAQGGFTFERFNRNPELAKNYHVIITPSGTGASSDAEVLLRRYLSDPNTVVLKVGWAPPDSPMGQLAAGANKITMAGKEIQVRASIKSYHSLFSGHADQLMLVNFIQAFPKLKYVVITHGSERARNILQERIQEVNKNVTVIKPGYRQKLKLKTMSLEALPALTTGCPSPSSLDEVCISASEARQYVGRRAWVHGVVKSVRRLDYGRVFLNLGQPYPDHIFTVMVTEEDIDKFDDLLGYGWENTLINKTICINGTIRLYNNIPEIIATNPEQLKVIPGDASKACPCK
;
A
#
# COMPACT_ATOMS: atom_id res chain seq x y z
N ARG A 1 -7.95 7.01 2.32
CA ARG A 1 -9.26 7.39 2.92
C ARG A 1 -10.01 8.37 2.03
N THR A 2 -9.36 9.43 1.54
CA THR A 2 -9.94 10.41 0.60
C THR A 2 -10.78 9.76 -0.50
N GLN A 3 -10.24 8.77 -1.22
CA GLN A 3 -10.91 8.12 -2.33
C GLN A 3 -12.16 7.37 -1.89
N ARG A 4 -12.09 6.64 -0.76
CA ARG A 4 -13.24 5.93 -0.22
C ARG A 4 -14.37 6.90 0.17
N VAL A 5 -14.06 8.00 0.84
CA VAL A 5 -15.03 9.04 1.21
C VAL A 5 -15.63 9.69 -0.03
N LEU A 6 -14.79 10.07 -1.00
CA LEU A 6 -15.23 10.68 -2.25
C LEU A 6 -16.18 9.75 -3.01
N ILE A 7 -15.81 8.48 -3.20
CA ILE A 7 -16.65 7.49 -3.88
C ILE A 7 -17.98 7.33 -3.15
N THR A 8 -17.98 7.23 -1.82
CA THR A 8 -19.24 7.13 -1.04
C THR A 8 -20.15 8.34 -1.25
N ILE A 9 -19.60 9.55 -1.33
CA ILE A 9 -20.39 10.76 -1.61
C ILE A 9 -20.95 10.71 -3.04
N LEU A 10 -20.11 10.40 -4.04
CA LEU A 10 -20.53 10.33 -5.44
C LEU A 10 -21.59 9.25 -5.68
N ASP A 11 -21.46 8.10 -5.02
CA ASP A 11 -22.47 7.04 -5.07
C ASP A 11 -23.77 7.46 -4.37
N GLY A 12 -23.69 8.19 -3.25
CA GLY A 12 -24.86 8.77 -2.59
C GLY A 12 -25.60 9.77 -3.48
N ILE A 13 -24.87 10.63 -4.19
CA ILE A 13 -25.44 11.56 -5.19
C ILE A 13 -26.13 10.76 -6.31
N ARG A 14 -25.46 9.75 -6.88
CA ARG A 14 -26.03 8.93 -7.97
C ARG A 14 -27.31 8.21 -7.55
N ARG A 15 -27.43 7.83 -6.28
CA ARG A 15 -28.62 7.17 -5.72
C ARG A 15 -29.72 8.14 -5.28
N GLY A 16 -29.51 9.45 -5.41
CA GLY A 16 -30.45 10.47 -4.93
C GLY A 16 -30.49 10.62 -3.41
N GLU A 17 -29.53 10.04 -2.69
CA GLU A 17 -29.41 10.13 -1.23
C GLU A 17 -28.75 11.45 -0.81
N LEU A 18 -28.00 12.08 -1.71
CA LEU A 18 -27.33 13.37 -1.51
C LEU A 18 -27.68 14.34 -2.65
N PRO A 19 -27.72 15.67 -2.40
CA PRO A 19 -28.06 16.65 -3.43
C PRO A 19 -27.06 16.65 -4.60
N GLU A 20 -27.58 16.64 -5.83
CA GLU A 20 -26.77 16.72 -7.05
C GLU A 20 -25.96 18.03 -7.16
N ALA A 21 -26.47 19.11 -6.57
CA ALA A 21 -25.81 20.43 -6.55
C ALA A 21 -24.65 20.53 -5.54
N LEU A 22 -24.23 19.43 -4.91
CA LEU A 22 -23.10 19.44 -3.98
C LEU A 22 -21.79 19.80 -4.70
N LYS A 23 -21.19 20.93 -4.31
CA LYS A 23 -19.86 21.34 -4.76
C LYS A 23 -18.81 20.70 -3.87
N ILE A 24 -18.05 19.77 -4.44
CA ILE A 24 -17.05 18.97 -3.71
C ILE A 24 -15.65 19.38 -4.17
N ALA A 25 -14.73 19.59 -3.22
CA ALA A 25 -13.31 19.78 -3.51
C ALA A 25 -12.41 18.73 -2.86
N ILE A 26 -11.34 18.37 -3.55
CA ILE A 26 -10.25 17.55 -3.05
C ILE A 26 -9.02 18.42 -2.85
N GLY A 27 -8.67 18.64 -1.59
CA GLY A 27 -7.48 19.36 -1.17
C GLY A 27 -6.21 18.51 -1.17
N GLY A 28 -5.06 19.16 -1.22
CA GLY A 28 -3.74 18.56 -1.05
C GLY A 28 -3.23 17.71 -2.23
N SER A 29 -1.96 17.89 -2.59
CA SER A 29 -1.34 17.22 -3.76
C SER A 29 -1.46 15.70 -3.72
N SER A 30 -1.24 15.10 -2.55
CA SER A 30 -1.27 13.63 -2.42
C SER A 30 -2.66 13.08 -2.71
N SER A 31 -3.71 13.69 -2.16
CA SER A 31 -5.08 13.25 -2.40
C SER A 31 -5.50 13.44 -3.85
N GLN A 32 -5.07 14.52 -4.51
CA GLN A 32 -5.33 14.73 -5.94
C GLN A 32 -4.62 13.68 -6.80
N ASN A 33 -3.30 13.49 -6.60
CA ASN A 33 -2.51 12.52 -7.36
C ASN A 33 -3.03 11.08 -7.18
N TYR A 34 -3.35 10.67 -5.96
CA TYR A 34 -3.94 9.36 -5.74
C TYR A 34 -5.33 9.23 -6.34
N THR A 35 -6.13 10.30 -6.39
CA THR A 35 -7.44 10.26 -7.06
C THR A 35 -7.29 10.08 -8.57
N LEU A 36 -6.28 10.71 -9.19
CA LEU A 36 -5.94 10.48 -10.59
C LEU A 36 -5.47 9.04 -10.83
N ALA A 37 -4.62 8.50 -9.96
CA ALA A 37 -4.19 7.11 -10.04
C ALA A 37 -5.37 6.12 -9.93
N TYR A 38 -6.29 6.34 -8.98
CA TYR A 38 -7.49 5.52 -8.85
C TYR A 38 -8.39 5.62 -10.08
N LYS A 39 -8.54 6.83 -10.65
CA LYS A 39 -9.29 7.02 -11.90
C LYS A 39 -8.67 6.23 -13.06
N ALA A 40 -7.34 6.22 -13.18
CA ALA A 40 -6.63 5.43 -14.18
C ALA A 40 -6.81 3.92 -13.96
N LEU A 41 -6.70 3.45 -12.72
CA LEU A 41 -6.91 2.04 -12.37
C LEU A 41 -8.35 1.57 -12.66
N MET A 42 -9.35 2.44 -12.48
CA MET A 42 -10.76 2.13 -12.80
C MET A 42 -11.07 2.13 -14.30
N ALA A 43 -10.27 2.85 -15.10
CA ALA A 43 -10.43 2.93 -16.54
C ALA A 43 -9.88 1.68 -17.26
N ASP A 44 -8.87 1.04 -16.68
CA ASP A 44 -8.32 -0.23 -17.15
C ASP A 44 -9.14 -1.40 -16.60
N GLU A 45 -9.74 -2.21 -17.47
CA GLU A 45 -10.64 -3.30 -17.06
C GLU A 45 -9.94 -4.40 -16.26
N LEU A 46 -8.71 -4.74 -16.63
CA LEU A 46 -7.92 -5.79 -15.98
C LEU A 46 -7.47 -5.32 -14.59
N LEU A 47 -6.97 -4.08 -14.49
CA LEU A 47 -6.58 -3.52 -13.21
C LEU A 47 -7.80 -3.23 -12.34
N CYS A 48 -8.92 -2.82 -12.93
CA CYS A 48 -10.12 -2.54 -12.16
C CYS A 48 -10.63 -3.80 -11.49
N SER A 49 -10.81 -4.89 -12.23
CA SER A 49 -11.30 -6.17 -11.69
C SER A 49 -10.37 -6.77 -10.62
N LYS A 50 -9.08 -6.43 -10.65
CA LYS A 50 -8.11 -6.85 -9.63
C LYS A 50 -8.23 -6.10 -8.31
N TYR A 51 -8.56 -4.81 -8.33
CA TYR A 51 -8.47 -3.94 -7.15
C TYR A 51 -9.82 -3.40 -6.65
N PHE A 52 -10.87 -3.50 -7.43
CA PHE A 52 -12.18 -2.97 -7.10
C PHE A 52 -13.29 -4.01 -7.31
N SER A 53 -14.43 -3.79 -6.65
CA SER A 53 -15.61 -4.61 -6.88
C SER A 53 -16.17 -4.42 -8.29
N THR A 54 -16.86 -5.43 -8.81
CA THR A 54 -17.58 -5.35 -10.08
C THR A 54 -18.46 -4.11 -10.17
N THR A 55 -19.21 -3.80 -9.10
CA THR A 55 -20.05 -2.59 -9.03
C THR A 55 -19.24 -1.30 -9.22
N THR A 56 -18.08 -1.19 -8.57
CA THR A 56 -17.19 -0.02 -8.71
C THR A 56 -16.62 0.08 -10.12
N CYS A 57 -16.27 -1.05 -10.75
CA CYS A 57 -15.75 -1.08 -12.12
C CYS A 57 -16.80 -0.74 -13.18
N VAL A 58 -18.06 -1.10 -12.92
CA VAL A 58 -19.19 -0.75 -13.78
C VAL A 58 -19.55 0.73 -13.61
N SER A 59 -19.68 1.21 -12.36
CA SER A 59 -20.14 2.58 -12.12
C SER A 59 -19.06 3.63 -12.35
N ARG A 60 -17.77 3.27 -12.24
CA ARG A 60 -16.61 4.15 -12.40
C ARG A 60 -16.82 5.51 -11.73
N PRO A 61 -17.03 5.55 -10.41
CA PRO A 61 -17.53 6.73 -9.71
C PRO A 61 -16.64 7.97 -9.92
N LEU A 62 -15.32 7.77 -9.99
CA LEU A 62 -14.35 8.85 -10.18
C LEU A 62 -14.25 9.35 -11.64
N ALA A 63 -14.77 8.60 -12.61
CA ALA A 63 -14.74 8.99 -14.02
C ALA A 63 -15.80 10.07 -14.33
N GLN A 64 -16.93 10.03 -13.61
CA GLN A 64 -18.09 10.91 -13.82
C GLN A 64 -17.82 12.37 -13.38
N GLY A 65 -16.72 12.63 -12.66
CA GLY A 65 -16.43 13.96 -12.14
C GLY A 65 -17.27 14.28 -10.89
N GLY A 66 -17.82 15.49 -10.81
CA GLY A 66 -18.58 15.96 -9.65
C GLY A 66 -17.71 16.49 -8.49
N PHE A 67 -16.41 16.70 -8.73
CA PHE A 67 -15.49 17.28 -7.76
C PHE A 67 -14.41 18.11 -8.45
N THR A 68 -13.81 19.05 -7.71
CA THR A 68 -12.71 19.90 -8.18
C THR A 68 -11.43 19.65 -7.37
N PHE A 69 -10.28 19.81 -7.99
CA PHE A 69 -8.99 19.76 -7.29
C PHE A 69 -8.56 21.16 -6.90
N GLU A 70 -8.30 21.37 -5.61
CA GLU A 70 -7.94 22.68 -5.09
C GLU A 70 -6.76 22.64 -4.13
N ARG A 71 -6.01 23.75 -4.07
CA ARG A 71 -4.85 23.91 -3.18
C ARG A 71 -5.14 25.00 -2.17
N PHE A 72 -5.86 24.64 -1.11
CA PHE A 72 -6.30 25.61 -0.11
C PHE A 72 -5.16 26.21 0.70
N ASN A 73 -4.02 25.52 0.82
CA ASN A 73 -2.82 26.10 1.39
C ASN A 73 -2.21 27.23 0.57
N ARG A 74 -2.57 27.36 -0.72
CA ARG A 74 -2.17 28.49 -1.59
C ARG A 74 -3.21 29.59 -1.61
N ASN A 75 -4.50 29.23 -1.60
CA ASN A 75 -5.60 30.19 -1.58
C ASN A 75 -6.77 29.68 -0.71
N PRO A 76 -6.77 29.98 0.59
CA PRO A 76 -7.81 29.51 1.51
C PRO A 76 -9.20 30.07 1.23
N GLU A 77 -9.30 31.21 0.54
CA GLU A 77 -10.56 31.88 0.22
C GLU A 77 -11.44 31.05 -0.72
N LEU A 78 -10.84 30.16 -1.53
CA LEU A 78 -11.58 29.28 -2.44
C LEU A 78 -12.49 28.31 -1.70
N ALA A 79 -12.24 28.03 -0.42
CA ALA A 79 -13.03 27.11 0.37
C ALA A 79 -14.52 27.49 0.43
N LYS A 80 -14.85 28.79 0.36
CA LYS A 80 -16.25 29.28 0.38
C LYS A 80 -17.07 28.85 -0.84
N ASN A 81 -16.40 28.40 -1.91
CA ASN A 81 -17.05 27.96 -3.15
C ASN A 81 -17.53 26.51 -3.09
N TYR A 82 -17.23 25.78 -2.00
CA TYR A 82 -17.49 24.36 -1.87
C TYR A 82 -18.35 24.06 -0.64
N HIS A 83 -19.22 23.07 -0.78
CA HIS A 83 -20.05 22.56 0.33
C HIS A 83 -19.30 21.47 1.11
N VAL A 84 -18.48 20.68 0.41
CA VAL A 84 -17.69 19.59 1.02
C VAL A 84 -16.24 19.69 0.55
N ILE A 85 -15.31 19.68 1.51
CA ILE A 85 -13.87 19.65 1.24
C ILE A 85 -13.28 18.39 1.87
N ILE A 86 -12.68 17.54 1.05
CA ILE A 86 -11.97 16.34 1.49
C ILE A 86 -10.48 16.59 1.34
N THR A 87 -9.73 16.54 2.44
CA THR A 87 -8.35 17.02 2.41
C THR A 87 -7.43 16.31 3.41
N PRO A 88 -6.13 16.15 3.09
CA PRO A 88 -5.12 15.82 4.08
C PRO A 88 -4.69 17.05 4.90
N SER A 89 -4.03 16.88 6.05
CA SER A 89 -3.72 15.59 6.69
C SER A 89 -4.84 15.12 7.62
N GLY A 90 -4.97 13.80 7.78
CA GLY A 90 -5.98 13.20 8.66
C GLY A 90 -5.79 13.50 10.16
N THR A 91 -4.64 14.06 10.55
CA THR A 91 -4.35 14.53 11.91
C THR A 91 -4.71 16.00 12.11
N GLY A 92 -4.96 16.75 11.03
CA GLY A 92 -5.25 18.18 11.06
C GLY A 92 -4.05 19.07 11.39
N ALA A 93 -2.85 18.50 11.52
CA ALA A 93 -1.64 19.23 11.91
C ALA A 93 -0.84 19.78 10.71
N SER A 94 -1.26 19.49 9.48
CA SER A 94 -0.53 19.90 8.29
C SER A 94 -1.42 19.94 7.04
N SER A 95 -0.84 20.46 5.95
CA SER A 95 -1.48 20.56 4.63
C SER A 95 -2.74 21.43 4.68
N ASP A 96 -3.65 21.24 3.72
CA ASP A 96 -4.86 22.03 3.57
C ASP A 96 -5.80 21.86 4.78
N ALA A 97 -5.78 20.72 5.49
CA ALA A 97 -6.54 20.53 6.72
C ALA A 97 -6.15 21.53 7.82
N GLU A 98 -4.86 21.75 8.07
CA GLU A 98 -4.42 22.72 9.09
C GLU A 98 -4.92 24.13 8.77
N VAL A 99 -4.78 24.53 7.51
CA VAL A 99 -5.20 25.86 7.01
C VAL A 99 -6.71 26.04 7.15
N LEU A 100 -7.50 25.05 6.76
CA LEU A 100 -8.96 25.10 6.83
C LEU A 100 -9.47 25.02 8.27
N LEU A 101 -8.88 24.18 9.12
CA LEU A 101 -9.23 24.12 10.54
C LEU A 101 -8.98 25.47 11.22
N ARG A 102 -7.81 26.07 11.00
CA ARG A 102 -7.51 27.40 11.56
C ARG A 102 -8.50 28.47 11.14
N ARG A 103 -9.06 28.35 9.94
CA ARG A 103 -10.03 29.30 9.39
C ARG A 103 -11.45 29.08 9.89
N TYR A 104 -11.91 27.83 9.96
CA TYR A 104 -13.33 27.50 10.11
C TYR A 104 -13.71 26.90 11.47
N LEU A 105 -12.77 26.56 12.35
CA LEU A 105 -13.11 25.99 13.67
C LEU A 105 -13.97 26.93 14.54
N SER A 106 -13.79 28.24 14.38
CA SER A 106 -14.60 29.26 15.07
C SER A 106 -15.96 29.50 14.42
N ASP A 107 -16.28 28.89 13.28
CA ASP A 107 -17.57 29.08 12.60
C ASP A 107 -18.58 28.01 13.08
N PRO A 108 -19.69 28.38 13.73
CA PRO A 108 -20.71 27.42 14.18
C PRO A 108 -21.43 26.70 13.03
N ASN A 109 -21.38 27.23 11.80
CA ASN A 109 -21.98 26.58 10.62
C ASN A 109 -21.06 25.54 9.98
N THR A 110 -19.83 25.39 10.49
CA THR A 110 -18.88 24.41 9.98
C THR A 110 -19.07 23.06 10.68
N VAL A 111 -19.00 21.99 9.89
CA VAL A 111 -18.92 20.61 10.39
C VAL A 111 -17.57 20.01 10.01
N VAL A 112 -16.83 19.51 11.01
CA VAL A 112 -15.57 18.80 10.79
C VAL A 112 -15.80 17.30 10.98
N LEU A 113 -15.54 16.52 9.93
CA LEU A 113 -15.72 15.08 9.91
C LEU A 113 -14.38 14.33 10.03
N LYS A 114 -14.14 13.71 11.19
CA LYS A 114 -12.99 12.81 11.39
C LYS A 114 -13.30 11.41 10.90
N VAL A 115 -12.81 11.05 9.72
CA VAL A 115 -13.04 9.75 9.06
C VAL A 115 -11.97 8.70 9.35
N GLY A 116 -11.08 8.94 10.30
CA GLY A 116 -9.97 8.05 10.57
C GLY A 116 -9.32 8.24 11.93
N TRP A 117 -8.52 7.26 12.35
CA TRP A 117 -7.74 7.41 13.58
C TRP A 117 -6.76 8.58 13.47
N ALA A 118 -6.63 9.34 14.55
CA ALA A 118 -5.66 10.41 14.74
C ALA A 118 -5.15 10.35 16.18
N PRO A 119 -3.84 10.60 16.43
CA PRO A 119 -3.25 10.62 17.76
C PRO A 119 -3.98 11.57 18.72
N PRO A 120 -4.13 11.27 20.03
CA PRO A 120 -4.83 12.14 20.98
C PRO A 120 -4.28 13.57 21.07
N ASP A 121 -2.96 13.72 20.94
CA ASP A 121 -2.22 14.97 20.98
C ASP A 121 -2.31 15.77 19.66
N SER A 122 -2.70 15.15 18.56
CA SER A 122 -2.93 15.84 17.29
C SER A 122 -4.19 16.73 17.33
N PRO A 123 -4.29 17.75 16.46
CA PRO A 123 -5.49 18.60 16.40
C PRO A 123 -6.79 17.82 16.22
N MET A 124 -6.84 16.88 15.28
CA MET A 124 -8.02 16.03 15.10
C MET A 124 -8.24 15.03 16.24
N GLY A 125 -7.21 14.72 17.03
CA GLY A 125 -7.35 13.96 18.28
C GLY A 125 -8.12 14.75 19.32
N GLN A 126 -7.62 15.94 19.63
CA GLN A 126 -8.19 16.87 20.62
C GLN A 126 -9.63 17.28 20.25
N LEU A 127 -9.86 17.64 18.99
CA LEU A 127 -11.20 18.00 18.50
C LEU A 127 -12.19 16.84 18.67
N ALA A 128 -11.78 15.61 18.35
CA ALA A 128 -12.64 14.44 18.51
C ALA A 128 -12.88 14.06 19.98
N ALA A 129 -12.00 14.49 20.89
CA ALA A 129 -12.17 14.35 22.33
C ALA A 129 -13.07 15.43 22.95
N GLY A 130 -13.60 16.37 22.14
CA GLY A 130 -14.51 17.42 22.59
C GLY A 130 -13.82 18.69 23.07
N ALA A 131 -12.58 18.95 22.65
CA ALA A 131 -11.90 20.20 22.96
C ALA A 131 -12.72 21.42 22.50
N ASN A 132 -13.07 22.30 23.44
CA ASN A 132 -13.76 23.57 23.15
C ASN A 132 -12.79 24.68 22.72
N LYS A 133 -11.48 24.47 22.88
CA LYS A 133 -10.40 25.35 22.45
C LYS A 133 -9.22 24.51 22.01
N ILE A 134 -8.46 25.01 21.04
CA ILE A 134 -7.23 24.36 20.58
C ILE A 134 -6.18 25.40 20.18
N THR A 135 -4.90 25.08 20.40
CA THR A 135 -3.79 25.88 19.91
C THR A 135 -3.26 25.32 18.58
N MET A 136 -3.29 26.13 17.53
CA MET A 136 -2.74 25.78 16.22
C MET A 136 -1.86 26.91 15.69
N ALA A 137 -0.64 26.60 15.25
CA ALA A 137 0.35 27.57 14.78
C ALA A 137 0.55 28.75 15.75
N GLY A 138 0.64 28.46 17.05
CA GLY A 138 0.86 29.45 18.12
C GLY A 138 -0.35 30.32 18.45
N LYS A 139 -1.53 30.07 17.86
CA LYS A 139 -2.76 30.82 18.14
C LYS A 139 -3.81 29.92 18.79
N GLU A 140 -4.44 30.43 19.84
CA GLU A 140 -5.61 29.80 20.45
C GLU A 140 -6.85 30.05 19.56
N ILE A 141 -7.63 29.00 19.33
CA ILE A 141 -8.82 29.02 18.49
C ILE A 141 -9.97 28.43 19.30
N GLN A 142 -11.06 29.19 19.41
CA GLN A 142 -12.30 28.70 20.01
C GLN A 142 -12.99 27.74 19.04
N VAL A 143 -13.33 26.54 19.51
CA VAL A 143 -14.04 25.55 18.72
C VAL A 143 -15.54 25.80 18.88
N ARG A 144 -16.17 26.27 17.80
CA ARG A 144 -17.63 26.41 17.67
C ARG A 144 -18.21 25.50 16.59
N ALA A 145 -17.37 25.04 15.66
CA ALA A 145 -17.73 24.05 14.66
C ALA A 145 -18.19 22.73 15.29
N SER A 146 -19.14 22.06 14.65
CA SER A 146 -19.59 20.72 15.07
C SER A 146 -18.56 19.67 14.65
N ILE A 147 -18.04 18.90 15.62
CA ILE A 147 -17.09 17.82 15.37
C ILE A 147 -17.81 16.47 15.39
N LYS A 148 -17.68 15.68 14.32
CA LYS A 148 -18.22 14.31 14.25
C LYS A 148 -17.10 13.32 13.88
N SER A 149 -17.16 12.12 14.44
CA SER A 149 -16.17 11.07 14.13
C SER A 149 -16.84 9.83 13.57
N TYR A 150 -16.32 9.37 12.43
CA TYR A 150 -16.76 8.18 11.69
C TYR A 150 -15.56 7.28 11.37
N HIS A 151 -14.57 7.23 12.28
CA HIS A 151 -13.30 6.53 12.04
C HIS A 151 -13.48 5.02 11.82
N SER A 152 -14.54 4.40 12.37
CA SER A 152 -14.86 2.99 12.19
C SER A 152 -15.31 2.66 10.77
N LEU A 153 -16.03 3.57 10.10
CA LEU A 153 -16.63 3.32 8.78
C LEU A 153 -15.61 3.40 7.63
N PHE A 154 -14.64 4.31 7.74
CA PHE A 154 -13.69 4.61 6.67
C PHE A 154 -12.26 4.16 6.99
N SER A 155 -12.06 3.40 8.07
CA SER A 155 -10.76 2.77 8.35
C SER A 155 -10.42 1.73 7.29
N GLY A 156 -9.13 1.63 6.97
CA GLY A 156 -8.58 0.51 6.17
C GLY A 156 -8.01 -0.61 7.03
N HIS A 157 -8.18 -0.55 8.36
CA HIS A 157 -7.71 -1.58 9.28
C HIS A 157 -8.80 -2.61 9.52
N ALA A 158 -8.41 -3.89 9.57
CA ALA A 158 -9.25 -4.97 10.06
C ALA A 158 -9.63 -4.73 11.53
N ASP A 159 -10.88 -5.04 11.87
CA ASP A 159 -11.31 -5.08 13.27
C ASP A 159 -10.82 -6.36 13.97
N GLN A 160 -11.12 -6.50 15.26
CA GLN A 160 -10.70 -7.66 16.04
C GLN A 160 -11.22 -8.99 15.47
N LEU A 161 -12.47 -9.02 15.01
CA LEU A 161 -13.07 -10.24 14.47
C LEU A 161 -12.38 -10.64 13.16
N MET A 162 -12.15 -9.69 12.27
CA MET A 162 -11.41 -9.91 11.01
C MET A 162 -9.98 -10.40 11.26
N LEU A 163 -9.27 -9.80 12.23
CA LEU A 163 -7.91 -10.23 12.59
C LEU A 163 -7.87 -11.65 13.14
N VAL A 164 -8.84 -12.01 13.98
CA VAL A 164 -8.95 -13.34 14.56
C VAL A 164 -9.30 -14.37 13.48
N ASN A 165 -10.27 -14.07 12.61
CA ASN A 165 -10.63 -14.93 11.48
C ASN A 165 -9.43 -15.14 10.53
N PHE A 166 -8.66 -14.08 10.27
CA PHE A 166 -7.44 -14.17 9.48
C PHE A 166 -6.43 -15.12 10.13
N ILE A 167 -6.21 -15.03 11.44
CA ILE A 167 -5.30 -15.92 12.18
C ILE A 167 -5.78 -17.38 12.14
N GLN A 168 -7.09 -17.62 12.26
CA GLN A 168 -7.67 -18.96 12.23
C GLN A 168 -7.55 -19.64 10.86
N ALA A 169 -7.37 -18.88 9.77
CA ALA A 169 -7.12 -19.44 8.44
C ALA A 169 -5.78 -20.21 8.33
N PHE A 170 -4.91 -20.14 9.34
CA PHE A 170 -3.61 -20.80 9.37
C PHE A 170 -3.55 -21.90 10.45
N PRO A 171 -4.04 -23.12 10.17
CA PRO A 171 -4.19 -24.18 11.19
C PRO A 171 -2.85 -24.66 11.79
N LYS A 172 -1.73 -24.48 11.08
CA LYS A 172 -0.39 -24.84 11.55
C LYS A 172 0.36 -23.68 12.24
N LEU A 173 -0.29 -22.52 12.41
CA LEU A 173 0.34 -21.34 12.98
C LEU A 173 0.75 -21.59 14.43
N LYS A 174 2.01 -21.32 14.75
CA LYS A 174 2.58 -21.47 16.11
C LYS A 174 2.82 -20.14 16.80
N TYR A 175 3.13 -19.10 16.03
CA TYR A 175 3.50 -17.80 16.56
C TYR A 175 2.71 -16.69 15.87
N VAL A 176 2.20 -15.74 16.64
CA VAL A 176 1.63 -14.48 16.15
C VAL A 176 2.42 -13.33 16.76
N VAL A 177 3.01 -12.49 15.92
CA VAL A 177 3.72 -11.29 16.37
C VAL A 177 2.81 -10.07 16.19
N ILE A 178 2.32 -9.50 17.30
CA ILE A 178 1.47 -8.31 17.26
C ILE A 178 2.36 -7.07 17.43
N THR A 179 2.47 -6.28 16.37
CA THR A 179 3.28 -5.05 16.35
C THR A 179 2.43 -3.80 16.62
N HIS A 180 1.85 -3.22 15.56
CA HIS A 180 1.18 -1.93 15.57
C HIS A 180 -0.13 -1.94 16.39
N GLY A 181 -0.20 -1.08 17.40
CA GLY A 181 -1.38 -0.91 18.26
C GLY A 181 -1.00 -0.41 19.65
N SER A 182 -1.97 0.14 20.39
CA SER A 182 -1.74 0.46 21.81
C SER A 182 -1.52 -0.81 22.62
N GLU A 183 -0.81 -0.72 23.74
CA GLU A 183 -0.56 -1.86 24.63
C GLU A 183 -1.87 -2.57 25.02
N ARG A 184 -2.89 -1.78 25.41
CA ARG A 184 -4.24 -2.29 25.68
C ARG A 184 -4.83 -3.05 24.50
N ALA A 185 -4.78 -2.49 23.28
CA ALA A 185 -5.32 -3.16 22.10
C ALA A 185 -4.59 -4.46 21.77
N ARG A 186 -3.26 -4.48 21.94
CA ARG A 186 -2.43 -5.68 21.74
C ARG A 186 -2.74 -6.76 22.80
N ASN A 187 -3.00 -6.37 24.04
CA ASN A 187 -3.38 -7.29 25.12
C ASN A 187 -4.75 -7.93 24.85
N ILE A 188 -5.75 -7.11 24.52
CA ILE A 188 -7.10 -7.58 24.18
C ILE A 188 -7.09 -8.50 22.95
N LEU A 189 -6.29 -8.17 21.93
CA LEU A 189 -6.15 -9.04 20.75
C LEU A 189 -5.45 -10.36 21.11
N GLN A 190 -4.43 -10.34 21.96
CA GLN A 190 -3.78 -11.56 22.46
C GLN A 190 -4.78 -12.47 23.17
N GLU A 191 -5.55 -11.94 24.12
CA GLU A 191 -6.57 -12.70 24.86
C GLU A 191 -7.52 -13.39 23.88
N ARG A 192 -8.02 -12.63 22.89
CA ARG A 192 -8.93 -13.17 21.88
C ARG A 192 -8.30 -14.26 21.01
N ILE A 193 -7.03 -14.12 20.63
CA ILE A 193 -6.31 -15.16 19.89
C ILE A 193 -6.17 -16.42 20.73
N GLN A 194 -5.86 -16.28 22.02
CA GLN A 194 -5.68 -17.40 22.95
C GLN A 194 -7.01 -18.10 23.27
N GLU A 195 -8.13 -17.38 23.29
CA GLU A 195 -9.48 -17.95 23.38
C GLU A 195 -9.78 -18.89 22.21
N VAL A 196 -9.44 -18.49 20.98
CA VAL A 196 -9.75 -19.28 19.78
C VAL A 196 -8.70 -20.34 19.43
N ASN A 197 -7.45 -20.14 19.83
CA ASN A 197 -6.35 -21.06 19.56
C ASN A 197 -5.29 -20.98 20.67
N LYS A 198 -5.45 -21.82 21.70
CA LYS A 198 -4.54 -21.92 22.85
C LYS A 198 -3.11 -22.36 22.48
N ASN A 199 -2.93 -22.95 21.29
CA ASN A 199 -1.63 -23.46 20.84
C ASN A 199 -0.78 -22.39 20.14
N VAL A 200 -1.32 -21.19 19.91
CA VAL A 200 -0.59 -20.07 19.33
C VAL A 200 0.10 -19.28 20.44
N THR A 201 1.42 -19.13 20.31
CA THR A 201 2.20 -18.22 21.14
C THR A 201 2.11 -16.81 20.56
N VAL A 202 1.60 -15.87 21.35
CA VAL A 202 1.51 -14.47 20.96
C VAL A 202 2.73 -13.71 21.49
N ILE A 203 3.41 -13.00 20.60
CA ILE A 203 4.60 -12.19 20.90
C ILE A 203 4.25 -10.73 20.65
N LYS A 204 4.48 -9.88 21.66
CA LYS A 204 4.27 -8.42 21.59
C LYS A 204 5.61 -7.71 21.78
N PRO A 205 6.44 -7.60 20.72
CA PRO A 205 7.76 -7.00 20.88
C PRO A 205 7.67 -5.53 21.30
N GLY A 206 8.57 -5.11 22.18
CA GLY A 206 8.83 -3.70 22.47
C GLY A 206 9.58 -3.03 21.32
N TYR A 207 9.62 -1.69 21.35
CA TYR A 207 10.42 -0.92 20.38
C TYR A 207 11.89 -1.35 20.46
N ARG A 208 12.52 -1.61 19.30
CA ARG A 208 13.90 -2.13 19.14
C ARG A 208 14.16 -3.53 19.72
N GLN A 209 13.14 -4.24 20.21
CA GLN A 209 13.32 -5.62 20.64
C GLN A 209 13.61 -6.51 19.43
N LYS A 210 14.75 -7.23 19.46
CA LYS A 210 15.13 -8.19 18.42
C LYS A 210 14.45 -9.54 18.69
N LEU A 211 13.78 -10.09 17.69
CA LEU A 211 13.24 -11.45 17.73
C LEU A 211 14.16 -12.37 16.93
N LYS A 212 14.69 -13.42 17.57
CA LYS A 212 15.42 -14.48 16.87
C LYS A 212 14.42 -15.50 16.36
N LEU A 213 14.20 -15.52 15.05
CA LEU A 213 13.38 -16.55 14.41
C LEU A 213 14.26 -17.76 14.11
N LYS A 214 13.92 -18.91 14.69
CA LYS A 214 14.49 -20.19 14.26
C LYS A 214 13.63 -20.72 13.13
N THR A 215 14.17 -20.80 11.93
CA THR A 215 13.55 -21.60 10.87
C THR A 215 13.55 -23.06 11.33
N MET A 216 12.42 -23.75 11.17
CA MET A 216 12.46 -25.21 11.26
C MET A 216 13.28 -25.71 10.07
N SER A 217 14.19 -26.65 10.30
CA SER A 217 14.76 -27.43 9.19
C SER A 217 13.60 -28.12 8.47
N LEU A 218 13.67 -28.19 7.15
CA LEU A 218 12.63 -28.80 6.31
C LEU A 218 12.32 -30.27 6.70
N GLU A 219 13.19 -30.91 7.48
CA GLU A 219 13.14 -32.33 7.84
C GLU A 219 12.15 -32.66 8.98
N ALA A 220 11.54 -31.69 9.65
CA ALA A 220 10.75 -31.92 10.87
C ALA A 220 9.23 -31.67 10.75
N LEU A 221 8.66 -31.73 9.54
CA LEU A 221 7.20 -31.77 9.38
C LEU A 221 6.74 -33.21 9.13
N PRO A 222 5.96 -33.84 10.03
CA PRO A 222 5.31 -35.10 9.69
C PRO A 222 4.35 -34.83 8.52
N ALA A 223 4.45 -35.67 7.49
CA ALA A 223 3.56 -35.63 6.33
C ALA A 223 2.12 -35.79 6.83
N LEU A 224 1.36 -34.68 6.86
CA LEU A 224 -0.07 -34.72 7.08
C LEU A 224 -0.71 -35.26 5.81
N THR A 225 -0.90 -36.58 5.80
CA THR A 225 -1.72 -37.32 4.85
C THR A 225 -3.20 -37.10 5.16
N THR A 226 -3.72 -35.92 4.86
CA THR A 226 -5.16 -35.75 4.58
C THR A 226 -5.32 -34.71 3.49
N GLY A 227 -5.99 -35.14 2.42
CA GLY A 227 -6.11 -34.42 1.16
C GLY A 227 -6.74 -33.05 1.33
N CYS A 228 -5.91 -32.02 1.29
CA CYS A 228 -6.27 -30.80 0.60
C CYS A 228 -6.00 -31.06 -0.89
N PRO A 229 -6.90 -30.72 -1.83
CA PRO A 229 -6.54 -30.80 -3.23
C PRO A 229 -5.28 -29.95 -3.40
N SER A 230 -4.23 -30.55 -3.94
CA SER A 230 -3.05 -29.78 -4.29
C SER A 230 -3.54 -28.63 -5.17
N PRO A 231 -3.06 -27.39 -4.95
CA PRO A 231 -3.01 -26.48 -6.08
C PRO A 231 -2.14 -27.21 -7.08
N SER A 232 -2.79 -27.70 -8.14
CA SER A 232 -2.15 -28.25 -9.32
C SER A 232 -0.83 -27.55 -9.55
N SER A 233 0.25 -28.33 -9.63
CA SER A 233 1.52 -27.94 -10.20
C SER A 233 1.29 -27.17 -11.49
N LEU A 234 1.25 -25.84 -11.38
CA LEU A 234 1.66 -25.00 -12.49
C LEU A 234 3.15 -24.87 -12.29
N ASP A 235 3.90 -25.69 -13.01
CA ASP A 235 5.35 -25.60 -13.11
C ASP A 235 5.77 -24.12 -13.14
N GLU A 236 6.68 -23.71 -12.25
CA GLU A 236 7.25 -22.35 -12.31
C GLU A 236 7.90 -22.18 -13.67
N VAL A 237 7.22 -21.51 -14.60
CA VAL A 237 7.63 -21.43 -15.99
C VAL A 237 8.89 -20.58 -16.09
N CYS A 238 9.89 -21.10 -16.81
CA CYS A 238 11.09 -20.35 -17.15
C CYS A 238 10.91 -19.74 -18.54
N ILE A 239 10.97 -18.42 -18.61
CA ILE A 239 10.70 -17.66 -19.82
C ILE A 239 11.82 -16.66 -20.09
N SER A 240 11.98 -16.28 -21.35
CA SER A 240 12.87 -15.19 -21.73
C SER A 240 12.31 -13.83 -21.32
N ALA A 241 13.19 -12.83 -21.18
CA ALA A 241 12.81 -11.43 -20.98
C ALA A 241 11.82 -10.93 -22.05
N SER A 242 11.95 -11.38 -23.30
CA SER A 242 11.04 -11.07 -24.40
C SER A 242 9.63 -11.66 -24.24
N GLU A 243 9.50 -12.82 -23.58
CA GLU A 243 8.21 -13.48 -23.35
C GLU A 243 7.51 -12.96 -22.09
N ALA A 244 8.25 -12.32 -21.18
CA ALA A 244 7.78 -11.92 -19.84
C ALA A 244 6.46 -11.13 -19.85
N ARG A 245 6.21 -10.32 -20.89
CA ARG A 245 4.96 -9.56 -21.02
C ARG A 245 3.71 -10.45 -21.00
N GLN A 246 3.78 -11.65 -21.55
CA GLN A 246 2.65 -12.59 -21.60
C GLN A 246 2.34 -13.22 -20.23
N TYR A 247 3.26 -13.08 -19.27
CA TYR A 247 3.21 -13.70 -17.95
C TYR A 247 3.05 -12.68 -16.82
N VAL A 248 2.66 -11.44 -17.14
CA VAL A 248 2.36 -10.39 -16.14
C VAL A 248 1.31 -10.88 -15.15
N GLY A 249 1.57 -10.64 -13.86
CA GLY A 249 0.75 -11.10 -12.74
C GLY A 249 1.09 -12.51 -12.27
N ARG A 250 1.92 -13.27 -12.99
CA ARG A 250 2.39 -14.60 -12.60
C ARG A 250 3.78 -14.52 -12.00
N ARG A 251 4.09 -15.48 -11.14
CA ARG A 251 5.46 -15.76 -10.68
C ARG A 251 6.15 -16.64 -11.72
N ALA A 252 7.34 -16.25 -12.14
CA ALA A 252 8.12 -16.97 -13.14
C ALA A 252 9.61 -16.71 -12.94
N TRP A 253 10.44 -17.60 -13.49
CA TRP A 253 11.85 -17.31 -13.72
C TRP A 253 12.00 -16.62 -15.06
N VAL A 254 12.51 -15.40 -15.05
CA VAL A 254 12.79 -14.62 -16.27
C VAL A 254 14.27 -14.60 -16.52
N HIS A 255 14.70 -14.90 -17.74
CA HIS A 255 16.11 -14.82 -18.12
C HIS A 255 16.40 -13.90 -19.29
N GLY A 256 17.56 -13.26 -19.24
CA GLY A 256 18.03 -12.42 -20.32
C GLY A 256 19.37 -11.77 -20.01
N VAL A 257 19.95 -11.18 -21.05
CA VAL A 257 21.23 -10.49 -20.96
C VAL A 257 21.01 -9.09 -20.40
N VAL A 258 21.74 -8.73 -19.34
CA VAL A 258 21.75 -7.36 -18.81
C VAL A 258 22.54 -6.47 -19.75
N LYS A 259 21.90 -5.45 -20.33
CA LYS A 259 22.50 -4.53 -21.30
C LYS A 259 22.81 -3.15 -20.76
N SER A 260 22.09 -2.69 -19.74
CA SER A 260 22.49 -1.53 -18.96
C SER A 260 22.07 -1.67 -17.51
N VAL A 261 22.79 -0.97 -16.63
CA VAL A 261 22.45 -0.88 -15.21
C VAL A 261 22.43 0.58 -14.78
N ARG A 262 21.67 0.88 -13.73
CA ARG A 262 21.65 2.22 -13.13
C ARG A 262 21.39 2.11 -11.63
N ARG A 263 22.31 2.61 -10.82
CA ARG A 263 22.10 2.92 -9.41
C ARG A 263 21.78 4.41 -9.27
N LEU A 264 20.76 4.74 -8.50
CA LEU A 264 20.39 6.12 -8.17
C LEU A 264 21.04 6.54 -6.84
N ASP A 265 21.19 7.85 -6.64
CA ASP A 265 21.86 8.41 -5.46
C ASP A 265 21.23 7.98 -4.12
N TYR A 266 19.93 7.68 -4.13
CA TYR A 266 19.20 7.19 -2.97
C TYR A 266 19.20 5.65 -2.84
N GLY A 267 20.01 4.94 -3.62
CA GLY A 267 20.30 3.50 -3.45
C GLY A 267 19.51 2.55 -4.37
N ARG A 268 18.44 2.99 -5.03
CA ARG A 268 17.67 2.12 -5.93
C ARG A 268 18.48 1.71 -7.16
N VAL A 269 18.44 0.42 -7.51
CA VAL A 269 19.18 -0.17 -8.64
C VAL A 269 18.22 -0.72 -9.70
N PHE A 270 18.57 -0.53 -10.96
CA PHE A 270 17.90 -1.10 -12.13
C PHE A 270 18.88 -1.94 -12.95
N LEU A 271 18.45 -3.14 -13.34
CA LEU A 271 19.10 -3.96 -14.36
C LEU A 271 18.16 -4.06 -15.56
N ASN A 272 18.61 -3.61 -16.71
CA ASN A 272 17.81 -3.56 -17.92
C ASN A 272 18.24 -4.66 -18.88
N LEU A 273 17.31 -5.53 -19.26
CA LEU A 273 17.58 -6.74 -20.03
C LEU A 273 17.18 -6.57 -21.51
N GLY A 274 17.87 -7.30 -22.38
CA GLY A 274 17.62 -7.40 -23.82
C GLY A 274 18.21 -6.24 -24.63
N GLN A 275 17.89 -5.00 -24.25
CA GLN A 275 18.43 -3.77 -24.84
C GLN A 275 18.83 -2.79 -23.72
N PRO A 276 19.76 -1.86 -23.96
CA PRO A 276 20.05 -0.82 -22.98
C PRO A 276 18.85 0.11 -22.82
N TYR A 277 18.74 0.77 -21.67
CA TYR A 277 17.81 1.89 -21.50
C TYR A 277 18.03 2.97 -22.58
N PRO A 278 16.97 3.56 -23.17
CA PRO A 278 15.56 3.39 -22.81
C PRO A 278 14.86 2.19 -23.47
N ASP A 279 15.49 1.51 -24.43
CA ASP A 279 14.84 0.52 -25.32
C ASP A 279 14.76 -0.90 -24.74
N HIS A 280 15.21 -1.09 -23.51
CA HIS A 280 15.10 -2.33 -22.76
C HIS A 280 13.69 -2.93 -22.74
N ILE A 281 13.64 -4.27 -22.74
CA ILE A 281 12.38 -5.02 -22.83
C ILE A 281 11.95 -5.64 -21.50
N PHE A 282 12.83 -5.61 -20.49
CA PHE A 282 12.56 -6.11 -19.16
C PHE A 282 13.44 -5.41 -18.11
N THR A 283 12.92 -5.18 -16.92
CA THR A 283 13.64 -4.53 -15.82
C THR A 283 13.68 -5.41 -14.58
N VAL A 284 14.84 -5.52 -13.95
CA VAL A 284 14.94 -5.96 -12.55
C VAL A 284 15.21 -4.74 -11.70
N MET A 285 14.36 -4.47 -10.71
CA MET A 285 14.52 -3.36 -9.78
C MET A 285 14.85 -3.88 -8.38
N VAL A 286 15.89 -3.33 -7.76
CA VAL A 286 16.17 -3.48 -6.32
C VAL A 286 15.87 -2.15 -5.65
N THR A 287 15.03 -2.16 -4.63
CA THR A 287 14.62 -0.95 -3.90
C THR A 287 15.72 -0.48 -2.96
N GLU A 288 15.64 0.79 -2.57
CA GLU A 288 16.45 1.39 -1.50
C GLU A 288 16.29 0.68 -0.13
N GLU A 289 15.18 -0.02 0.10
CA GLU A 289 14.95 -0.79 1.34
C GLU A 289 15.67 -2.15 1.33
N ASP A 290 15.91 -2.71 0.14
CA ASP A 290 16.48 -4.03 -0.04
C ASP A 290 17.95 -4.01 -0.48
N ILE A 291 18.47 -2.86 -0.96
CA ILE A 291 19.80 -2.75 -1.57
C ILE A 291 20.94 -3.19 -0.65
N ASP A 292 20.85 -2.90 0.65
CA ASP A 292 21.87 -3.30 1.63
C ASP A 292 22.08 -4.82 1.64
N LYS A 293 21.02 -5.62 1.44
CA LYS A 293 21.12 -7.09 1.37
C LYS A 293 21.93 -7.57 0.18
N PHE A 294 21.86 -6.84 -0.94
CA PHE A 294 22.61 -7.17 -2.15
C PHE A 294 24.05 -6.70 -2.02
N ASP A 295 24.27 -5.49 -1.50
CA ASP A 295 25.61 -4.94 -1.30
C ASP A 295 26.41 -5.74 -0.27
N ASP A 296 25.77 -6.21 0.82
CA ASP A 296 26.40 -7.06 1.83
C ASP A 296 26.86 -8.42 1.26
N LEU A 297 26.11 -8.99 0.31
CA LEU A 297 26.41 -10.31 -0.25
C LEU A 297 27.30 -10.26 -1.49
N LEU A 298 27.07 -9.29 -2.37
CA LEU A 298 27.68 -9.21 -3.70
C LEU A 298 28.75 -8.09 -3.81
N GLY A 299 28.86 -7.24 -2.78
CA GLY A 299 29.72 -6.06 -2.75
C GLY A 299 29.06 -4.83 -3.37
N TYR A 300 29.39 -3.64 -2.86
CA TYR A 300 28.88 -2.38 -3.41
C TYR A 300 29.21 -2.23 -4.90
N GLY A 301 28.22 -1.88 -5.70
CA GLY A 301 28.38 -1.72 -7.16
C GLY A 301 28.35 -3.04 -7.94
N TRP A 302 27.92 -4.14 -7.33
CA TRP A 302 27.76 -5.46 -7.94
C TRP A 302 27.03 -5.45 -9.27
N GLU A 303 26.05 -4.54 -9.46
CA GLU A 303 25.26 -4.42 -10.67
C GLU A 303 26.13 -4.17 -11.91
N ASN A 304 27.24 -3.44 -11.76
CA ASN A 304 28.16 -3.13 -12.86
C ASN A 304 28.87 -4.39 -13.37
N THR A 305 29.03 -5.40 -12.51
CA THR A 305 29.64 -6.68 -12.88
C THR A 305 28.70 -7.57 -13.70
N LEU A 306 27.42 -7.20 -13.83
CA LEU A 306 26.40 -7.96 -14.55
C LEU A 306 26.23 -7.52 -16.00
N ILE A 307 26.81 -6.40 -16.42
CA ILE A 307 26.72 -5.92 -17.81
C ILE A 307 27.23 -7.00 -18.76
N ASN A 308 26.46 -7.29 -19.80
CA ASN A 308 26.66 -8.37 -20.78
C ASN A 308 26.63 -9.80 -20.23
N LYS A 309 26.26 -10.01 -18.98
CA LYS A 309 26.00 -11.34 -18.43
C LYS A 309 24.52 -11.69 -18.58
N THR A 310 24.26 -12.98 -18.77
CA THR A 310 22.91 -13.53 -18.70
C THR A 310 22.56 -13.79 -17.24
N ILE A 311 21.40 -13.30 -16.81
CA ILE A 311 20.85 -13.58 -15.48
C ILE A 311 19.54 -14.33 -15.59
N CYS A 312 19.19 -15.09 -14.56
CA CYS A 312 17.84 -15.57 -14.28
C CYS A 312 17.36 -14.91 -12.98
N ILE A 313 16.15 -14.35 -12.99
CA ILE A 313 15.52 -13.72 -11.84
C ILE A 313 14.16 -14.38 -11.57
N ASN A 314 13.91 -14.82 -10.34
CA ASN A 314 12.59 -15.31 -9.93
C ASN A 314 11.80 -14.21 -9.22
N GLY A 315 10.57 -13.99 -9.67
CA GLY A 315 9.66 -13.06 -9.01
C GLY A 315 8.31 -12.99 -9.70
N THR A 316 7.42 -12.18 -9.12
CA THR A 316 6.16 -11.84 -9.78
C THR A 316 6.41 -10.78 -10.84
N ILE A 317 6.07 -11.09 -12.09
CA ILE A 317 6.21 -10.15 -13.20
C ILE A 317 5.09 -9.11 -13.09
N ARG A 318 5.45 -7.83 -13.12
CA ARG A 318 4.52 -6.70 -13.15
C ARG A 318 4.84 -5.81 -14.34
N LEU A 319 3.98 -4.84 -14.65
CA LEU A 319 4.28 -3.80 -15.64
C LEU A 319 4.62 -2.49 -14.93
N TYR A 320 5.67 -1.83 -15.39
CA TYR A 320 6.01 -0.46 -15.05
C TYR A 320 6.29 0.31 -16.34
N ASN A 321 5.54 1.38 -16.60
CA ASN A 321 5.62 2.15 -17.86
C ASN A 321 5.60 1.26 -19.12
N ASN A 322 4.71 0.26 -19.17
CA ASN A 322 4.60 -0.74 -20.24
C ASN A 322 5.80 -1.68 -20.41
N ILE A 323 6.80 -1.67 -19.52
CA ILE A 323 7.92 -2.61 -19.53
C ILE A 323 7.69 -3.65 -18.41
N PRO A 324 7.75 -4.96 -18.71
CA PRO A 324 7.70 -6.00 -17.70
C PRO A 324 8.87 -5.88 -16.71
N GLU A 325 8.58 -6.03 -15.42
CA GLU A 325 9.52 -5.83 -14.33
C GLU A 325 9.36 -6.89 -13.24
N ILE A 326 10.46 -7.25 -12.58
CA ILE A 326 10.47 -7.92 -11.27
C ILE A 326 11.16 -7.01 -10.25
N ILE A 327 10.54 -6.85 -9.07
CA ILE A 327 11.25 -6.33 -7.90
C ILE A 327 12.00 -7.46 -7.22
N ALA A 328 13.32 -7.34 -7.13
CA ALA A 328 14.14 -8.26 -6.37
C ALA A 328 14.32 -7.73 -4.93
N THR A 329 13.91 -8.55 -3.96
CA THR A 329 13.89 -8.23 -2.51
C THR A 329 14.92 -9.04 -1.71
N ASN A 330 15.53 -10.03 -2.36
CA ASN A 330 16.59 -10.89 -1.83
C ASN A 330 17.55 -11.29 -2.97
N PRO A 331 18.88 -11.23 -2.76
CA PRO A 331 19.85 -11.62 -3.78
C PRO A 331 19.73 -13.05 -4.27
N GLU A 332 19.19 -13.99 -3.48
CA GLU A 332 18.96 -15.39 -3.91
C GLU A 332 17.99 -15.51 -5.10
N GLN A 333 17.15 -14.50 -5.34
CA GLN A 333 16.25 -14.46 -6.49
C GLN A 333 17.02 -14.34 -7.81
N LEU A 334 18.23 -13.76 -7.79
CA LEU A 334 19.04 -13.44 -8.96
C LEU A 334 20.20 -14.43 -9.07
N LYS A 335 20.31 -15.08 -10.23
CA LYS A 335 21.44 -15.97 -10.54
C LYS A 335 22.08 -15.56 -11.86
N VAL A 336 23.40 -15.54 -11.89
CA VAL A 336 24.16 -15.38 -13.12
C VAL A 336 24.33 -16.76 -13.76
N ILE A 337 23.99 -16.88 -15.04
CA ILE A 337 24.13 -18.13 -15.78
C ILE A 337 25.17 -17.99 -16.90
N PRO A 338 25.87 -19.08 -17.26
CA PRO A 338 26.90 -19.03 -18.30
C PRO A 338 26.28 -18.84 -19.70
N GLY A 339 26.62 -17.74 -20.38
CA GLY A 339 26.29 -17.52 -21.79
C GLY A 339 24.78 -17.55 -22.11
N ASP A 340 24.44 -17.90 -23.36
CA ASP A 340 23.06 -18.00 -23.87
C ASP A 340 22.32 -19.29 -23.43
N ALA A 341 22.80 -19.94 -22.36
CA ALA A 341 22.27 -21.21 -21.89
C ALA A 341 20.93 -21.01 -21.15
N SER A 342 19.84 -20.82 -21.89
CA SER A 342 18.46 -20.78 -21.36
C SER A 342 18.04 -22.02 -20.56
N LYS A 343 18.81 -23.12 -20.66
CA LYS A 343 18.66 -24.37 -19.88
C LYS A 343 19.26 -24.30 -18.48
N ALA A 344 20.02 -23.26 -18.14
CA ALA A 344 20.69 -23.11 -16.85
C ALA A 344 19.87 -22.33 -15.82
N CYS A 345 18.66 -21.87 -16.16
CA CYS A 345 17.80 -21.28 -15.13
C CYS A 345 17.35 -22.35 -14.12
N PRO A 346 17.27 -22.03 -12.82
CA PRO A 346 17.06 -23.00 -11.73
C PRO A 346 15.78 -23.85 -11.79
N CYS A 347 14.88 -23.54 -12.71
CA CYS A 347 13.61 -24.22 -12.92
C CYS A 347 13.62 -25.15 -14.15
N LYS A 348 14.74 -25.25 -14.89
CA LYS A 348 14.93 -26.18 -16.01
C LYS A 348 15.93 -27.29 -15.69
#